data_AF-A0A101X072-F1
#
_entry.id   AF-A0A101X072-F1
#
_cell.length_a   1.000
_cell.length_b   1.000
_cell.length_c   1.000
_cell.angle_alpha   90.00
_cell.angle_beta   90.00
_cell.angle_gamma   90.00
#
_symmetry.space_group_name_H-M   'P 1'
#
loop_
_entity.id
_entity.type
_entity.pdbx_description
1 polymer ?
#
loop_
_entity_poly.entity_id
_entity_poly.type
_entity_poly.pdbx_seq_one_letter_code
_entity_poly.pdbx_strand_id
1 'polypeptide(L)'
;MRTPYMALVALSGVAAAFFIYLGVHAIDIIVSVYTLIYWAAAPFARPLPKPVGYIHTAIGVALLAAFAYFAALRIAALLGP
;
A
#
# COMPACT_ATOMS: atom_id res chain seq x y z
N MET A 1 -11.67 -5.45 18.90
CA MET A 1 -11.07 -5.48 17.54
C MET A 1 -10.92 -4.07 16.91
N ARG A 2 -10.53 -3.02 17.67
CA ARG A 2 -10.36 -1.65 17.11
C ARG A 2 -8.94 -1.35 16.63
N THR A 3 -7.95 -2.01 17.21
CA THR A 3 -6.52 -1.85 16.91
C THR A 3 -6.16 -1.92 15.42
N PRO A 4 -6.65 -2.88 14.61
CA PRO A 4 -6.32 -2.92 13.18
C PRO A 4 -6.89 -1.75 12.39
N TYR A 5 -8.09 -1.29 12.74
CA TYR A 5 -8.69 -0.10 12.12
C TYR A 5 -7.95 1.19 12.53
N MET A 6 -7.49 1.28 13.78
CA MET A 6 -6.65 2.39 14.22
C MET A 6 -5.31 2.42 13.50
N ALA A 7 -4.68 1.26 13.28
CA ALA A 7 -3.46 1.14 12.49
C ALA A 7 -3.69 1.55 11.03
N LEU A 8 -4.80 1.14 10.41
CA LEU A 8 -5.18 1.55 9.07
C LEU A 8 -5.31 3.08 8.98
N VAL A 9 -6.03 3.71 9.91
CA VAL A 9 -6.23 5.16 9.93
C VAL A 9 -4.90 5.89 10.13
N ALA A 10 -4.05 5.42 11.05
CA ALA A 10 -2.74 6.02 11.28
C ALA A 10 -1.84 5.93 10.04
N LEU A 11 -1.71 4.74 9.43
CA LEU A 11 -0.95 4.54 8.20
C LEU A 11 -1.49 5.39 7.04
N SER A 12 -2.82 5.47 6.92
CA SER A 12 -3.51 6.29 5.94
C SER A 12 -3.21 7.78 6.12
N GLY A 13 -3.18 8.26 7.37
CA GLY A 13 -2.82 9.64 7.70
C GLY A 13 -1.36 9.95 7.44
N VAL A 14 -0.44 9.04 7.79
CA VAL A 14 1.00 9.18 7.50
C VAL A 14 1.23 9.23 5.99
N ALA A 15 0.59 8.35 5.22
CA ALA A 15 0.69 8.36 3.76
C ALA A 15 0.17 9.68 3.16
N ALA A 16 -0.99 10.16 3.61
CA ALA A 16 -1.53 11.47 3.20
C ALA A 16 -0.53 12.61 3.48
N ALA A 17 0.01 12.67 4.70
CA ALA A 17 0.96 13.71 5.08
C ALA A 17 2.22 13.67 4.19
N PHE A 18 2.71 12.46 3.88
CA PHE A 18 3.86 12.28 3.00
C PHE A 18 3.59 12.73 1.56
N PHE A 19 2.40 12.43 1.02
CA PHE A 19 1.99 12.90 -0.29
C PHE A 19 1.84 14.42 -0.37
N ILE A 20 1.25 15.04 0.66
CA ILE A 20 1.14 16.49 0.75
C ILE A 20 2.53 17.12 0.80
N TYR A 21 3.42 16.60 1.65
CA TYR A 21 4.79 17.09 1.78
C TYR A 21 5.57 17.01 0.45
N LEU A 22 5.41 15.91 -0.30
CA LEU A 22 6.06 15.71 -1.59
C LEU A 22 5.34 16.41 -2.77
N GLY A 23 4.19 17.05 -2.55
CA GLY A 23 3.39 17.64 -3.63
C GLY A 23 2.83 16.60 -4.62
N VAL A 24 2.64 15.35 -4.17
CA VAL A 24 2.13 14.27 -5.02
C VAL A 24 0.60 14.37 -5.09
N HIS A 25 0.09 14.75 -6.26
CA HIS A 25 -1.35 14.86 -6.54
C HIS A 25 -1.85 13.85 -7.58
N ALA A 26 -0.96 13.01 -8.10
CA ALA A 26 -1.27 12.00 -9.10
C ALA A 26 -2.19 10.93 -8.51
N ILE A 27 -3.42 10.86 -9.03
CA ILE A 27 -4.49 10.01 -8.48
C ILE A 27 -4.12 8.52 -8.55
N ASP A 28 -3.40 8.11 -9.58
CA ASP A 28 -2.88 6.75 -9.78
C ASP A 28 -1.91 6.33 -8.67
N ILE A 29 -1.00 7.22 -8.26
CA ILE A 29 -0.06 6.95 -7.17
C ILE A 29 -0.81 6.86 -5.83
N ILE A 30 -1.69 7.83 -5.57
CA ILE A 30 -2.46 7.91 -4.32
C ILE A 30 -3.30 6.64 -4.16
N VAL A 31 -4.10 6.28 -5.16
CA VAL A 31 -4.97 5.09 -5.12
C VAL A 31 -4.16 3.81 -4.95
N SER A 32 -3.03 3.68 -5.65
CA SER A 32 -2.19 2.48 -5.55
C SER A 32 -1.64 2.27 -4.13
N VAL A 33 -1.16 3.34 -3.48
CA VAL A 33 -0.62 3.25 -2.12
C VAL A 33 -1.72 2.97 -1.10
N TYR A 34 -2.87 3.64 -1.19
CA TYR A 34 -4.00 3.34 -0.30
C TYR A 34 -4.53 1.91 -0.48
N THR A 35 -4.51 1.40 -1.70
CA THR A 35 -4.87 0.00 -1.99
C THR A 35 -3.92 -0.97 -1.28
N LEU A 36 -2.60 -0.72 -1.31
CA LEU A 36 -1.62 -1.53 -0.59
C LEU A 36 -1.80 -1.46 0.93
N ILE A 37 -2.03 -0.26 1.48
CA ILE A 37 -2.29 -0.06 2.92
C ILE A 37 -3.52 -0.86 3.35
N TYR A 38 -4.61 -0.75 2.59
CA TYR A 38 -5.85 -1.49 2.88
C TYR A 38 -5.63 -3.01 2.76
N TRP A 39 -4.96 -3.47 1.71
CA TRP A 39 -4.67 -4.88 1.50
C TRP A 39 -3.83 -5.47 2.64
N ALA A 40 -2.80 -4.74 3.09
CA ALA A 40 -1.95 -5.14 4.21
C ALA A 40 -2.71 -5.17 5.54
N ALA A 41 -3.64 -4.23 5.76
CA ALA A 41 -4.41 -4.15 7.00
C ALA A 41 -5.61 -5.11 7.06
N ALA A 42 -6.15 -5.53 5.91
CA ALA A 42 -7.36 -6.34 5.82
C ALA A 42 -7.34 -7.64 6.66
N PRO A 43 -6.25 -8.44 6.69
CA PRO A 43 -6.18 -9.67 7.49
C PRO A 43 -6.24 -9.43 9.00
N PHE A 44 -5.79 -8.25 9.46
CA PHE A 44 -5.81 -7.90 10.87
C PHE A 44 -7.20 -7.42 11.31
N ALA A 45 -7.95 -6.80 10.40
CA ALA A 45 -9.34 -6.37 10.65
C ALA A 45 -10.34 -7.54 10.59
N ARG A 46 -10.15 -8.47 9.65
CA ARG A 46 -10.88 -9.73 9.56
C ARG A 46 -9.89 -10.89 9.38
N PRO A 47 -9.64 -11.69 10.43
CA PRO A 47 -8.80 -12.87 10.33
C PRO A 47 -9.35 -13.81 9.27
N LEU A 48 -8.52 -14.13 8.27
CA LEU A 48 -8.87 -15.07 7.21
C LEU A 48 -8.60 -16.51 7.66
N PRO A 49 -9.40 -17.50 7.21
CA PRO A 49 -9.07 -18.91 7.38
C PRO A 49 -7.72 -19.22 6.73
N LYS A 50 -6.90 -20.10 7.34
CA LYS A 50 -5.52 -20.41 6.91
C LYS A 50 -5.31 -20.55 5.38
N PRO A 51 -6.12 -21.33 4.62
CA PRO A 51 -5.91 -21.46 3.17
C PRO A 51 -6.13 -20.13 2.42
N VAL A 52 -7.09 -19.32 2.87
CA VAL A 52 -7.38 -18.00 2.27
C VAL A 52 -6.32 -16.97 2.67
N GLY A 53 -5.75 -17.11 3.88
CA GLY A 53 -4.63 -16.29 4.35
C GLY A 53 -3.41 -16.39 3.44
N TYR A 54 -3.04 -17.60 2.99
CA TYR A 54 -1.91 -17.79 2.07
C TYR A 54 -2.14 -17.16 0.69
N ILE A 55 -3.36 -17.25 0.16
CA ILE A 55 -3.72 -16.63 -1.11
C ILE A 55 -3.66 -15.11 -0.98
N HIS A 56 -4.18 -14.57 0.13
CA HIS A 56 -4.15 -13.14 0.42
C HIS A 56 -2.71 -12.59 0.50
N THR A 57 -1.80 -13.29 1.18
CA THR A 57 -0.39 -12.90 1.22
C THR A 57 0.29 -13.04 -0.13
N ALA A 58 0.04 -14.11 -0.90
CA ALA A 58 0.62 -14.28 -2.23
C ALA A 58 0.22 -13.13 -3.18
N ILE A 59 -1.07 -12.76 -3.19
CA ILE A 59 -1.56 -11.61 -3.98
C ILE A 59 -0.92 -10.31 -3.45
N GLY A 60 -0.82 -10.13 -2.14
CA GLY A 60 -0.20 -8.95 -1.54
C GLY A 60 1.28 -8.79 -1.94
N VAL A 61 2.04 -9.87 -1.93
CA VAL A 61 3.45 -9.89 -2.38
C VAL A 61 3.53 -9.57 -3.87
N ALA A 62 2.65 -10.12 -4.70
CA ALA A 62 2.61 -9.81 -6.13
C ALA A 62 2.29 -8.33 -6.40
N LEU A 63 1.30 -7.76 -5.70
CA LEU A 63 0.95 -6.34 -5.78
C LEU A 63 2.09 -5.43 -5.32
N LEU A 64 2.76 -5.80 -4.21
CA LEU A 64 3.91 -5.06 -3.70
C LEU A 64 5.08 -5.10 -4.70
N ALA A 65 5.37 -6.25 -5.29
CA ALA A 65 6.42 -6.40 -6.30
C ALA A 65 6.10 -5.58 -7.56
N ALA A 66 4.85 -5.61 -8.04
CA ALA A 66 4.41 -4.80 -9.18
C ALA A 66 4.56 -3.30 -8.89
N PHE A 67 4.10 -2.85 -7.72
CA PHE A 67 4.25 -1.46 -7.30
C PHE A 67 5.72 -1.05 -7.21
N ALA A 68 6.57 -1.88 -6.58
CA ALA A 68 8.00 -1.62 -6.46
C ALA A 68 8.69 -1.53 -7.82
N TYR A 69 8.30 -2.38 -8.78
CA TYR A 69 8.80 -2.33 -10.16
C TYR A 69 8.48 -1.00 -10.84
N PHE A 70 7.21 -0.57 -10.81
CA PHE A 70 6.81 0.71 -11.41
C PHE A 70 7.40 1.92 -10.68
N ALA A 71 7.52 1.86 -9.35
CA ALA A 71 8.18 2.89 -8.57
C ALA A 71 9.66 3.01 -8.94
N ALA A 72 10.37 1.88 -9.07
CA ALA A 72 11.76 1.86 -9.49
C ALA A 72 11.95 2.42 -10.90
N LEU A 73 11.08 2.05 -11.86
CA LEU A 73 11.09 2.63 -13.21
C LEU A 73 10.87 4.15 -13.18
N ARG A 74 9.93 4.63 -12.37
CA ARG A 74 9.66 6.07 -12.25
C ARG A 74 10.84 6.81 -11.62
N ILE A 75 11.46 6.25 -10.58
CA ILE A 75 12.64 6.82 -9.93
C ILE A 75 13.83 6.83 -10.91
N ALA A 76 14.05 5.74 -11.65
CA ALA A 76 15.10 5.68 -12.68
C ALA A 76 14.88 6.71 -13.78
N ALA A 77 13.63 6.94 -14.21
CA ALA A 77 13.29 7.98 -15.17
C ALA A 77 13.51 9.41 -14.63
N LEU A 78 13.49 9.61 -13.31
CA LEU A 78 13.79 10.90 -12.67
C LEU A 78 15.29 11.10 -12.40
N LEU A 79 16.08 10.01 -12.36
CA LEU A 79 17.52 10.02 -12.05
C LEU A 79 18.43 9.82 -13.28
N GLY A 80 17.89 9.32 -14.40
CA GLY A 80 18.58 9.21 -15.68
C GLY A 80 18.56 10.53 -16.47
N PRO A 81 19.50 10.74 -17.41
CA PRO A 81 19.82 12.04 -18.03
C PRO A 81 18.64 12.73 -18.71
#